data_AF-A0A2N3E2T1-F1
#
_entry.id   AF-A0A2N3E2T1-F1
#
_cell.length_a   1.000
_cell.length_b   1.000
_cell.length_c   1.000
_cell.angle_alpha   90.00
_cell.angle_beta   90.00
_cell.angle_gamma   90.00
#
_symmetry.space_group_name_H-M   'P 1'
#
loop_
_entity.id
_entity.type
_entity.pdbx_description
1 polymer ?
#
loop_
_entity_poly.entity_id
_entity_poly.type
_entity_poly.pdbx_seq_one_letter_code
_entity_poly.pdbx_strand_id
1 'polypeptide(L)'
;PERPFFLYLAFGAMHAPHQAPQRYLDKYRGKFDSGWDVAREEWFARQKEMGIVPPETKLAPRNQGVRPWTELSANERAFAARLQEAFAAMLDHTDHQIGRLVESLKSIGQWENTLFILLSDNGASQEGGATGVFDEMKWFNGIPEDVDAAVKRLDDIGGPESHCNIPWGWAQVGNTPLKWYKQNTHGGGVRDPLIVHFPGGLSSPGAICPQFCHAVDIAPTVLDVIGIPAPEVVAGVPQMPVHGVSLKPVFENPAAVIERDSQFFEMLGHRGIWKDGWKAVTRHKPGTPFDEDQWELYHLAKDFSEADDLAAQEPERLKELVDLWWKEAERQGALPLDDRNAIGLFAASRRAGMPTSRDLFVYYPPVSHIVSDACPPVGRGWRMTVDMLHPEGGGDGALVSRGSINSGFILYVKSGRLHFDYNYFHEHTRVVSGEALSSGSRKVEVVISRRADGGGDVSLLVDGVEVASGLIPRLVFLISSLGMDIGRSMAPVNRDYVAPFAYPGSIRTVTFAVPPSQPRGEAVAHVRAVESQQ
;
A
#
# COMPACT_ATOMS: atom_id res chain seq x y z
N PRO A 1 11.45 31.53 -13.76
CA PRO A 1 10.81 30.91 -14.96
C PRO A 1 9.78 31.89 -15.53
N GLU A 2 9.64 32.00 -16.85
CA GLU A 2 8.68 32.93 -17.48
C GLU A 2 7.25 32.37 -17.57
N ARG A 3 7.08 31.06 -17.34
CA ARG A 3 5.78 30.38 -17.27
C ARG A 3 5.57 29.76 -15.89
N PRO A 4 4.35 29.82 -15.32
CA PRO A 4 4.03 29.10 -14.10
C PRO A 4 4.11 27.58 -14.34
N PHE A 5 4.29 26.82 -13.27
CA PHE A 5 4.30 25.36 -13.30
C PHE A 5 3.34 24.80 -12.26
N PHE A 6 2.85 23.60 -12.52
CA PHE A 6 2.18 22.75 -11.55
C PHE A 6 3.04 21.50 -11.36
N LEU A 7 3.42 21.21 -10.12
CA LEU A 7 4.20 20.02 -9.77
C LEU A 7 3.38 19.17 -8.80
N TYR A 8 3.04 17.96 -9.24
CA TYR A 8 2.53 16.91 -8.36
C TYR A 8 3.68 15.96 -8.01
N LEU A 9 4.12 16.01 -6.75
CA LEU A 9 5.20 15.17 -6.23
C LEU A 9 4.62 14.18 -5.21
N ALA A 10 4.24 13.00 -5.70
CA ALA A 10 3.69 11.92 -4.89
C ALA A 10 4.79 10.95 -4.48
N PHE A 11 5.31 11.08 -3.26
CA PHE A 11 6.21 10.08 -2.69
C PHE A 11 5.45 8.79 -2.38
N GLY A 12 6.09 7.64 -2.58
CA GLY A 12 5.61 6.36 -2.02
C GLY A 12 6.03 6.15 -0.57
N ALA A 13 6.43 7.22 0.13
CA ALA A 13 6.97 7.13 1.48
C ALA A 13 5.88 6.86 2.51
N MET A 14 6.26 6.19 3.61
CA MET A 14 5.38 5.70 4.68
C MET A 14 4.43 4.58 4.28
N HIS A 15 4.25 4.32 2.98
CA HIS A 15 3.74 3.05 2.51
C HIS A 15 4.78 1.94 2.77
N ALA A 16 4.30 0.73 3.05
CA ALA A 16 5.16 -0.44 3.11
C ALA A 16 5.76 -0.73 1.70
N PRO A 17 7.01 -1.20 1.61
CA PRO A 17 7.90 -1.52 2.71
C PRO A 17 8.59 -0.28 3.30
N HIS A 18 8.73 -0.24 4.62
CA HIS A 18 9.45 0.87 5.26
C HIS A 18 10.96 0.69 5.08
N GLN A 19 11.55 1.51 4.20
CA GLN A 19 12.97 1.44 3.86
C GLN A 19 13.63 2.82 3.84
N ALA A 20 14.84 2.92 4.38
CA ALA A 20 15.60 4.17 4.41
C ALA A 20 17.12 3.93 4.35
N PRO A 21 17.91 4.89 3.86
CA PRO A 21 19.37 4.79 3.94
C PRO A 21 19.84 4.62 5.39
N GLN A 22 20.89 3.82 5.61
CA GLN A 22 21.36 3.44 6.95
C GLN A 22 21.52 4.62 7.92
N ARG A 23 22.10 5.73 7.45
CA ARG A 23 22.31 6.95 8.26
C ARG A 23 21.02 7.54 8.87
N TYR A 24 19.86 7.26 8.29
CA TYR A 24 18.56 7.66 8.84
C TYR A 24 18.08 6.63 9.85
N LEU A 25 18.19 5.33 9.56
CA LEU A 25 17.86 4.25 10.49
C LEU A 25 18.62 4.39 11.82
N ASP A 26 19.90 4.73 11.75
CA ASP A 26 20.76 4.88 12.92
C ASP A 26 20.27 5.96 13.91
N LYS A 27 19.59 7.01 13.43
CA LYS A 27 19.07 8.10 14.27
C LYS A 27 17.97 7.64 15.23
N TYR A 28 17.24 6.59 14.83
CA TYR A 28 16.02 6.16 15.51
C TYR A 28 16.22 4.97 16.44
N ARG A 29 17.41 4.35 16.46
CA ARG A 29 17.72 3.23 17.35
C ARG A 29 17.36 3.53 18.81
N GLY A 30 16.49 2.69 19.38
CA GLY A 30 16.01 2.76 20.76
C GLY A 30 15.00 3.89 21.06
N LYS A 31 14.59 4.68 20.06
CA LYS A 31 13.67 5.81 20.26
C LYS A 31 12.23 5.39 20.56
N PHE A 32 11.90 4.12 20.33
CA PHE A 32 10.55 3.58 20.44
C PHE A 32 10.43 2.46 21.49
N ASP A 33 11.46 2.27 22.33
CA ASP A 33 11.51 1.19 23.35
C ASP A 33 10.50 1.40 24.50
N SER A 34 10.05 2.63 24.72
CA SER A 34 8.98 2.95 25.69
C SER A 34 7.62 2.39 25.28
N GLY A 35 7.44 2.09 23.99
CA GLY A 35 6.26 1.44 23.45
C GLY A 35 5.13 2.37 23.05
N TRP A 36 4.17 1.80 22.31
CA TRP A 36 3.08 2.55 21.70
C TRP A 36 2.13 3.19 22.72
N ASP A 37 1.91 2.59 23.90
CA ASP A 37 0.99 3.18 24.90
C ASP A 37 1.55 4.50 25.45
N VAL A 38 2.85 4.54 25.74
CA VAL A 38 3.53 5.76 26.21
C VAL A 38 3.62 6.79 25.09
N ALA A 39 4.05 6.37 23.90
CA ALA A 39 4.16 7.27 22.74
C ALA A 39 2.82 7.91 22.38
N ARG A 40 1.71 7.16 22.46
CA ARG A 40 0.36 7.67 22.17
C ARG A 40 -0.01 8.82 23.11
N GLU A 41 0.21 8.65 24.41
CA GLU A 41 -0.07 9.66 25.43
C GLU A 41 0.83 10.90 25.27
N GLU A 42 2.13 10.69 25.03
CA GLU A 42 3.09 11.78 24.81
C GLU A 42 2.75 12.61 23.56
N TRP A 43 2.43 11.95 22.45
CA TRP A 43 2.10 12.63 21.19
C TRP A 43 0.78 13.38 21.32
N PHE A 44 -0.20 12.80 22.01
CA PHE A 44 -1.47 13.47 22.29
C PHE A 44 -1.27 14.73 23.14
N ALA A 45 -0.52 14.63 24.24
CA ALA A 45 -0.21 15.77 25.09
C ALA A 45 0.49 16.88 24.32
N ARG A 46 1.45 16.53 23.47
CA ARG A 46 2.18 17.49 22.61
C ARG A 46 1.28 18.14 21.56
N GLN A 47 0.39 17.38 20.92
CA GLN A 47 -0.57 17.93 19.97
C GLN A 47 -1.52 18.96 20.62
N LYS A 48 -1.89 18.75 21.89
CA LYS A 48 -2.68 19.72 22.68
C LYS A 48 -1.85 20.95 23.04
N GLU A 49 -0.61 20.77 23.45
CA GLU A 49 0.32 21.88 23.72
C GLU A 49 0.54 22.77 22.47
N MET A 50 0.65 22.15 21.30
CA MET A 50 0.80 22.84 20.02
C MET A 50 -0.50 23.48 19.51
N GLY A 51 -1.66 23.20 20.13
CA GLY A 51 -2.97 23.69 19.69
C GLY A 51 -3.52 23.03 18.42
N ILE A 52 -2.85 21.99 17.90
CA ILE A 52 -3.34 21.20 16.74
C ILE A 52 -4.63 20.47 17.12
N VAL A 53 -4.65 19.94 18.34
CA VAL A 53 -5.80 19.26 18.91
C VAL A 53 -6.43 20.14 19.98
N PRO A 54 -7.76 20.34 19.99
CA PRO A 54 -8.42 21.17 21.01
C PRO A 54 -8.11 20.70 22.45
N PRO A 55 -7.94 21.62 23.41
CA PRO A 55 -7.59 21.28 24.80
C PRO A 55 -8.57 20.34 25.52
N GLU A 56 -9.84 20.33 25.13
CA GLU A 56 -10.86 19.46 25.74
C GLU A 56 -10.97 18.09 25.05
N THR A 57 -10.19 17.85 23.99
CA THR A 57 -10.17 16.56 23.31
C THR A 57 -9.76 15.47 24.29
N LYS A 58 -10.42 14.31 24.17
CA LYS A 58 -10.10 13.07 24.87
C LYS A 58 -9.26 12.18 23.96
N LEU A 59 -8.42 11.34 24.53
CA LEU A 59 -7.76 10.32 23.73
C LEU A 59 -8.78 9.22 23.44
N ALA A 60 -8.99 8.87 22.16
CA ALA A 60 -9.88 7.76 21.82
C ALA A 60 -9.40 6.47 22.50
N PRO A 61 -10.32 5.56 22.89
CA PRO A 61 -9.94 4.28 23.46
C PRO A 61 -8.95 3.51 22.57
N ARG A 62 -8.27 2.54 23.17
CA ARG A 62 -7.44 1.61 22.39
C ARG A 62 -8.33 0.85 21.41
N ASN A 63 -7.93 0.79 20.14
CA ASN A 63 -8.61 0.03 19.11
C ASN A 63 -8.66 -1.46 19.51
N GLN A 64 -9.78 -2.11 19.19
CA GLN A 64 -9.96 -3.54 19.45
C GLN A 64 -8.83 -4.36 18.79
N GLY A 65 -8.26 -5.32 19.52
CA GLY A 65 -7.19 -6.20 19.04
C GLY A 65 -5.77 -5.69 19.31
N VAL A 66 -5.59 -4.41 19.65
CA VAL A 66 -4.29 -3.90 20.11
C VAL A 66 -4.05 -4.32 21.55
N ARG A 67 -2.96 -5.07 21.81
CA ARG A 67 -2.55 -5.43 23.18
C ARG A 67 -1.81 -4.27 23.87
N PRO A 68 -1.88 -4.14 25.20
CA PRO A 68 -0.98 -3.27 25.93
C PRO A 68 0.49 -3.63 25.68
N TRP A 69 1.36 -2.63 25.54
CA TRP A 69 2.80 -2.82 25.30
C TRP A 69 3.47 -3.68 26.38
N THR A 70 3.02 -3.50 27.64
CA THR A 70 3.52 -4.24 28.80
C THR A 70 3.18 -5.73 28.79
N GLU A 71 2.18 -6.15 28.02
CA GLU A 71 1.76 -7.55 27.90
C GLU A 71 2.48 -8.31 26.76
N LEU A 72 3.25 -7.59 25.93
CA LEU A 72 4.04 -8.22 24.87
C LEU A 72 5.22 -9.02 25.43
N SER A 73 5.70 -9.99 24.66
CA SER A 73 6.99 -10.63 24.93
C SER A 73 8.16 -9.67 24.66
N ALA A 74 9.36 -10.02 25.12
CA ALA A 74 10.55 -9.23 24.81
C ALA A 74 10.83 -9.18 23.30
N ASN A 75 10.61 -10.30 22.60
CA ASN A 75 10.79 -10.38 21.16
C ASN A 75 9.77 -9.54 20.39
N GLU A 76 8.50 -9.58 20.81
CA GLU A 76 7.44 -8.73 20.24
C GLU A 76 7.74 -7.24 20.41
N ARG A 77 8.21 -6.81 21.59
CA ARG A 77 8.64 -5.41 21.81
C ARG A 77 9.81 -5.02 20.92
N ALA A 78 10.86 -5.85 20.88
CA ALA A 78 12.06 -5.55 20.09
C ALA A 78 11.75 -5.46 18.59
N PHE A 79 10.92 -6.38 18.08
CA PHE A 79 10.47 -6.37 16.69
C PHE A 79 9.60 -5.16 16.38
N ALA A 80 8.57 -4.90 17.19
CA ALA A 80 7.68 -3.77 17.00
C ALA A 80 8.42 -2.41 17.05
N ALA A 81 9.34 -2.23 17.99
CA ALA A 81 10.16 -1.01 18.09
C ALA A 81 11.00 -0.84 16.81
N ARG A 82 11.69 -1.89 16.36
CA ARG A 82 12.53 -1.83 15.16
C ARG A 82 11.75 -1.51 13.89
N LEU A 83 10.53 -2.02 13.75
CA LEU A 83 9.63 -1.67 12.64
C LEU A 83 9.29 -0.17 12.66
N GLN A 84 8.99 0.38 13.83
CA GLN A 84 8.70 1.81 13.98
C GLN A 84 9.93 2.70 13.73
N GLU A 85 11.14 2.24 14.06
CA GLU A 85 12.38 2.93 13.71
C GLU A 85 12.54 3.07 12.20
N ALA A 86 12.24 2.02 11.44
CA ALA A 86 12.29 2.04 9.97
C ALA A 86 11.24 2.99 9.38
N PHE A 87 10.02 2.99 9.92
CA PHE A 87 8.98 3.95 9.57
C PHE A 87 9.48 5.39 9.81
N ALA A 88 9.97 5.70 11.00
CA ALA A 88 10.43 7.04 11.34
C ALA A 88 11.64 7.49 10.49
N ALA A 89 12.56 6.58 10.18
CA ALA A 89 13.70 6.86 9.32
C ALA A 89 13.29 7.19 7.88
N MET A 90 12.31 6.48 7.33
CA MET A 90 11.78 6.78 6.01
C MET A 90 11.04 8.13 6.00
N LEU A 91 10.43 8.54 7.13
CA LEU A 91 9.73 9.82 7.26
C LEU A 91 10.73 10.97 7.25
N ASP A 92 11.78 10.90 8.07
CA ASP A 92 12.89 11.86 8.12
C ASP A 92 13.58 11.97 6.77
N HIS A 93 13.85 10.83 6.12
CA HIS A 93 14.41 10.87 4.78
C HIS A 93 13.50 11.60 3.78
N THR A 94 12.18 11.41 3.88
CA THR A 94 11.20 12.08 3.01
C THR A 94 11.14 13.58 3.27
N ASP A 95 11.12 13.99 4.53
CA ASP A 95 11.18 15.40 4.94
C ASP A 95 12.46 16.07 4.40
N HIS A 96 13.60 15.39 4.46
CA HIS A 96 14.83 15.87 3.85
C HIS A 96 14.71 16.07 2.32
N GLN A 97 14.00 15.19 1.60
CA GLN A 97 13.74 15.37 0.17
C GLN A 97 12.79 16.53 -0.12
N ILE A 98 11.77 16.74 0.72
CA ILE A 98 10.90 17.92 0.66
C ILE A 98 11.73 19.20 0.87
N GLY A 99 12.63 19.20 1.85
CA GLY A 99 13.57 20.30 2.08
C GLY A 99 14.42 20.63 0.84
N ARG A 100 14.90 19.63 0.09
CA ARG A 100 15.63 19.84 -1.17
C ARG A 100 14.79 20.53 -2.24
N LEU A 101 13.50 20.18 -2.34
CA LEU A 101 12.57 20.86 -3.26
C LEU A 101 12.39 22.32 -2.86
N VAL A 102 12.14 22.58 -1.57
CA VAL A 102 11.98 23.94 -1.03
C VAL A 102 13.22 24.79 -1.29
N GLU A 103 14.42 24.27 -1.01
CA GLU A 103 15.68 24.98 -1.28
C GLU A 103 15.90 25.23 -2.78
N SER A 104 15.51 24.28 -3.63
CA SER A 104 15.56 24.48 -5.08
C SER A 104 14.66 25.64 -5.52
N LEU A 105 13.42 25.71 -5.02
CA LEU A 105 12.49 26.80 -5.30
C LEU A 105 13.02 28.16 -4.82
N LYS A 106 13.66 28.22 -3.64
CA LYS A 106 14.31 29.43 -3.14
C LYS A 106 15.47 29.87 -4.04
N SER A 107 16.30 28.92 -4.50
CA SER A 107 17.48 29.22 -5.32
C SER A 107 17.13 29.86 -6.68
N ILE A 108 15.95 29.54 -7.22
CA ILE A 108 15.44 30.13 -8.47
C ILE A 108 14.48 31.31 -8.23
N GLY A 109 14.38 31.79 -6.99
CA GLY A 109 13.54 32.93 -6.61
C GLY A 109 12.04 32.71 -6.80
N GLN A 110 11.56 31.46 -6.72
CA GLN A 110 10.14 31.12 -6.92
C GLN A 110 9.38 30.79 -5.64
N TRP A 111 10.08 30.61 -4.51
CA TRP A 111 9.46 30.20 -3.24
C TRP A 111 8.33 31.12 -2.77
N GLU A 112 8.54 32.44 -2.80
CA GLU A 112 7.56 33.43 -2.35
C GLU A 112 6.27 33.43 -3.18
N ASN A 113 6.35 33.00 -4.44
CA ASN A 113 5.24 32.93 -5.39
C ASN A 113 4.76 31.49 -5.66
N THR A 114 5.05 30.56 -4.74
CA THR A 114 4.60 29.16 -4.86
C THR A 114 3.56 28.85 -3.79
N LEU A 115 2.37 28.45 -4.22
CA LEU A 115 1.41 27.74 -3.35
C LEU A 115 1.93 26.32 -3.14
N PHE A 116 2.42 26.03 -1.94
CA PHE A 116 2.93 24.73 -1.55
C PHE A 116 1.90 24.03 -0.65
N ILE A 117 1.45 22.85 -1.06
CA ILE A 117 0.48 22.03 -0.33
C ILE A 117 1.13 20.69 -0.02
N LEU A 118 1.16 20.31 1.25
CA LEU A 118 1.60 19.01 1.73
C LEU A 118 0.43 18.31 2.43
N LEU A 119 0.15 17.07 2.04
CA LEU A 119 -0.89 16.24 2.62
C LEU A 119 -0.50 14.76 2.64
N SER A 120 -1.07 14.01 3.58
CA SER A 120 -1.14 12.54 3.49
C SER A 120 -2.34 12.13 2.63
N ASP A 121 -2.30 10.94 2.04
CA ASP A 121 -3.40 10.39 1.24
C ASP A 121 -4.41 9.57 2.06
N ASN A 122 -4.02 9.12 3.26
CA ASN A 122 -4.82 8.44 4.28
C ASN A 122 -4.04 8.32 5.60
N GLY A 123 -4.74 7.89 6.65
CA GLY A 123 -4.14 7.61 7.95
C GLY A 123 -3.20 6.39 7.94
N ALA A 124 -2.52 6.14 9.05
CA ALA A 124 -1.53 5.08 9.17
C ALA A 124 -2.12 3.68 8.91
N SER A 125 -1.37 2.83 8.22
CA SER A 125 -1.84 1.53 7.71
C SER A 125 -1.92 0.44 8.78
N GLN A 126 -3.00 -0.34 8.76
CA GLN A 126 -3.21 -1.54 9.59
C GLN A 126 -2.71 -2.84 8.95
N GLU A 127 -2.10 -2.77 7.77
CA GLU A 127 -1.75 -3.94 6.94
C GLU A 127 -0.54 -4.75 7.45
N GLY A 128 -0.01 -4.40 8.63
CA GLY A 128 0.98 -5.21 9.36
C GLY A 128 0.39 -6.13 10.44
N GLY A 129 -0.92 -6.09 10.68
CA GLY A 129 -1.55 -6.96 11.68
C GLY A 129 -1.16 -6.62 13.13
N ALA A 130 -1.48 -7.52 14.06
CA ALA A 130 -1.24 -7.30 15.50
C ALA A 130 0.25 -7.19 15.88
N THR A 131 1.14 -7.85 15.13
CA THR A 131 2.58 -7.96 15.44
C THR A 131 3.47 -7.14 14.52
N GLY A 132 2.96 -6.66 13.39
CA GLY A 132 3.79 -6.22 12.28
C GLY A 132 4.27 -7.41 11.45
N VAL A 133 4.89 -7.12 10.31
CA VAL A 133 5.43 -8.11 9.37
C VAL A 133 6.82 -7.71 8.89
N PHE A 134 7.68 -8.70 8.69
CA PHE A 134 9.01 -8.54 8.12
C PHE A 134 8.95 -8.52 6.59
N ASP A 135 8.05 -9.30 6.00
CA ASP A 135 7.75 -9.32 4.55
C ASP A 135 6.23 -9.18 4.31
N GLU A 136 5.79 -8.05 3.77
CA GLU A 136 4.36 -7.68 3.66
C GLU A 136 3.53 -8.68 2.86
N MET A 137 4.15 -9.36 1.88
CA MET A 137 3.45 -10.34 1.07
C MET A 137 2.97 -11.54 1.93
N LYS A 138 3.50 -11.76 3.14
CA LYS A 138 2.93 -12.72 4.11
C LYS A 138 1.50 -12.34 4.49
N TRP A 139 1.25 -11.06 4.78
CA TRP A 139 -0.09 -10.54 5.11
C TRP A 139 -1.09 -10.83 3.98
N PHE A 140 -0.72 -10.50 2.74
CA PHE A 140 -1.56 -10.73 1.56
C PHE A 140 -1.78 -12.22 1.22
N ASN A 141 -0.98 -13.12 1.80
CA ASN A 141 -1.15 -14.56 1.67
C ASN A 141 -1.75 -15.22 2.94
N GLY A 142 -2.15 -14.43 3.95
CA GLY A 142 -2.70 -14.95 5.21
C GLY A 142 -1.69 -15.77 6.02
N ILE A 143 -0.39 -15.48 5.89
CA ILE A 143 0.69 -16.15 6.61
C ILE A 143 1.01 -15.32 7.85
N PRO A 144 0.86 -15.86 9.08
CA PRO A 144 1.21 -15.15 10.30
C PRO A 144 2.72 -14.92 10.38
N GLU A 145 3.12 -13.84 11.06
CA GLU A 145 4.54 -13.57 11.30
C GLU A 145 5.08 -14.43 12.45
N ASP A 146 6.25 -15.04 12.25
CA ASP A 146 7.00 -15.69 13.31
C ASP A 146 7.98 -14.68 13.91
N VAL A 147 7.54 -14.02 14.98
CA VAL A 147 8.32 -12.98 15.65
C VAL A 147 9.65 -13.55 16.20
N ASP A 148 9.68 -14.79 16.68
CA ASP A 148 10.89 -15.42 17.23
C ASP A 148 11.93 -15.72 16.14
N ALA A 149 11.49 -15.99 14.91
CA ALA A 149 12.36 -16.03 13.75
C ALA A 149 12.77 -14.61 13.30
N ALA A 150 11.83 -13.67 13.24
CA ALA A 150 12.07 -12.31 12.74
C ALA A 150 13.09 -11.53 13.59
N VAL A 151 13.09 -11.70 14.92
CA VAL A 151 14.04 -11.01 15.80
C VAL A 151 15.51 -11.39 15.57
N LYS A 152 15.77 -12.51 14.90
CA LYS A 152 17.15 -12.89 14.50
C LYS A 152 17.68 -12.04 13.36
N ARG A 153 16.81 -11.22 12.74
CA ARG A 153 17.09 -10.38 11.56
C ARG A 153 16.69 -8.92 11.77
N LEU A 154 16.64 -8.42 13.01
CA LEU A 154 16.22 -7.03 13.28
C LEU A 154 17.04 -5.99 12.52
N ASP A 155 18.33 -6.24 12.27
CA ASP A 155 19.19 -5.29 11.57
C ASP A 155 18.93 -5.22 10.05
N ASP A 156 18.20 -6.20 9.49
CA ASP A 156 17.76 -6.16 8.09
C ASP A 156 16.54 -5.22 7.89
N ILE A 157 15.79 -4.94 8.96
CA ILE A 157 14.58 -4.10 8.93
C ILE A 157 14.95 -2.66 8.56
N GLY A 158 14.27 -2.13 7.54
CA GLY A 158 14.58 -0.82 6.96
C GLY A 158 15.55 -0.89 5.79
N GLY A 159 16.22 -2.03 5.61
CA GLY A 159 17.13 -2.30 4.51
C GLY A 159 16.46 -3.03 3.34
N PRO A 160 17.22 -3.30 2.26
CA PRO A 160 16.72 -3.93 1.04
C PRO A 160 16.27 -5.39 1.25
N GLU A 161 16.68 -6.03 2.35
CA GLU A 161 16.37 -7.42 2.69
C GLU A 161 15.08 -7.57 3.52
N SER A 162 14.36 -6.46 3.75
CA SER A 162 13.09 -6.44 4.47
C SER A 162 12.02 -5.77 3.63
N HIS A 163 10.79 -6.28 3.72
CA HIS A 163 9.63 -5.69 3.07
C HIS A 163 8.55 -5.39 4.11
N CYS A 164 8.93 -4.65 5.16
CA CYS A 164 8.22 -4.67 6.43
C CYS A 164 7.03 -3.70 6.53
N ASN A 165 6.15 -3.94 7.50
CA ASN A 165 5.08 -3.04 7.90
C ASN A 165 4.87 -3.07 9.43
N ILE A 166 4.39 -1.96 10.00
CA ILE A 166 4.24 -1.75 11.45
C ILE A 166 3.02 -2.48 12.04
N PRO A 167 3.05 -2.87 13.33
CA PRO A 167 1.88 -3.42 14.02
C PRO A 167 0.76 -2.39 14.21
N TRP A 168 -0.46 -2.89 14.42
CA TRP A 168 -1.63 -2.08 14.80
C TRP A 168 -1.37 -1.11 15.95
N GLY A 169 -0.55 -1.49 16.94
CA GLY A 169 -0.19 -0.62 18.05
C GLY A 169 0.50 0.67 17.58
N TRP A 170 1.47 0.57 16.67
CA TRP A 170 2.16 1.74 16.10
C TRP A 170 1.32 2.47 15.05
N ALA A 171 0.51 1.76 14.26
CA ALA A 171 -0.45 2.40 13.37
C ALA A 171 -1.44 3.28 14.16
N GLN A 172 -1.89 2.82 15.33
CA GLN A 172 -2.81 3.59 16.19
C GLN A 172 -2.13 4.85 16.73
N VAL A 173 -0.84 4.74 17.08
CA VAL A 173 -0.04 5.88 17.51
C VAL A 173 0.08 6.90 16.37
N GLY A 174 0.31 6.46 15.13
CA GLY A 174 0.33 7.30 13.94
C GLY A 174 -0.97 8.07 13.69
N ASN A 175 -2.10 7.52 14.14
CA ASN A 175 -3.42 8.14 14.02
C ASN A 175 -3.89 8.90 15.27
N THR A 176 -3.02 9.10 16.26
CA THR A 176 -3.39 9.78 17.52
C THR A 176 -3.98 11.18 17.25
N PRO A 177 -5.12 11.54 17.87
CA PRO A 177 -5.86 10.83 18.94
C PRO A 177 -7.05 9.97 18.47
N LEU A 178 -7.08 9.61 17.19
CA LEU A 178 -8.26 9.14 16.46
C LEU A 178 -8.44 7.61 16.53
N LYS A 179 -9.65 7.16 16.18
CA LYS A 179 -10.01 5.75 16.04
C LYS A 179 -9.62 5.18 14.69
N TRP A 180 -9.23 3.91 14.69
CA TRP A 180 -8.97 3.10 13.48
C TRP A 180 -7.86 3.65 12.57
N TYR A 181 -7.87 3.23 11.30
CA TYR A 181 -6.71 3.26 10.41
C TYR A 181 -7.09 3.55 8.96
N LYS A 182 -6.08 3.58 8.08
CA LYS A 182 -6.25 3.42 6.62
C LYS A 182 -7.33 2.39 6.28
N GLN A 183 -8.12 2.67 5.25
CA GLN A 183 -9.31 1.93 4.78
C GLN A 183 -10.59 2.16 5.59
N ASN A 184 -10.54 2.70 6.81
CA ASN A 184 -11.74 3.00 7.59
C ASN A 184 -12.23 4.44 7.37
N THR A 185 -13.53 4.68 7.58
CA THR A 185 -14.16 6.00 7.47
C THR A 185 -14.14 6.83 8.75
N HIS A 186 -13.61 6.27 9.84
CA HIS A 186 -13.38 6.97 11.11
C HIS A 186 -12.18 7.92 10.98
N GLY A 187 -12.01 8.82 11.93
CA GLY A 187 -11.00 9.87 11.94
C GLY A 187 -9.60 9.35 11.62
N GLY A 188 -9.18 8.22 12.18
CA GLY A 188 -7.85 7.66 11.93
C GLY A 188 -7.64 7.09 10.52
N GLY A 189 -8.68 7.02 9.70
CA GLY A 189 -8.57 6.67 8.28
C GLY A 189 -8.76 7.84 7.32
N VAL A 190 -9.42 8.93 7.74
CA VAL A 190 -9.83 10.04 6.84
C VAL A 190 -9.45 11.44 7.32
N ARG A 191 -8.81 11.59 8.49
CA ARG A 191 -8.32 12.89 8.96
C ARG A 191 -6.79 12.88 8.94
N ASP A 192 -6.27 13.54 7.93
CA ASP A 192 -4.85 13.61 7.60
C ASP A 192 -4.26 15.00 7.81
N PRO A 193 -2.94 15.11 8.00
CA PRO A 193 -2.28 16.41 8.04
C PRO A 193 -2.43 17.12 6.69
N LEU A 194 -2.82 18.40 6.72
CA LEU A 194 -2.80 19.31 5.58
C LEU A 194 -2.02 20.57 5.98
N ILE A 195 -0.92 20.84 5.28
CA ILE A 195 -0.11 22.05 5.47
C ILE A 195 -0.16 22.84 4.16
N VAL A 196 -0.58 24.10 4.26
CA VAL A 196 -0.56 25.06 3.16
C VAL A 196 0.45 26.15 3.49
N HIS A 197 1.35 26.42 2.55
CA HIS A 197 2.32 27.48 2.64
C HIS A 197 2.28 28.31 1.35
N PHE A 198 1.99 29.61 1.48
CA PHE A 198 1.95 30.54 0.35
C PHE A 198 2.30 31.96 0.82
N PRO A 199 3.58 32.34 0.87
CA PRO A 199 4.03 33.57 1.54
C PRO A 199 3.36 34.84 1.01
N GLY A 200 3.19 34.93 -0.32
CA GLY A 200 2.52 36.05 -0.96
C GLY A 200 0.99 36.02 -0.88
N GLY A 201 0.37 34.97 -0.33
CA GLY A 201 -1.09 34.76 -0.40
C GLY A 201 -1.77 34.35 0.91
N LEU A 202 -1.04 34.27 2.02
CA LEU A 202 -1.61 34.00 3.35
C LEU A 202 -1.58 35.27 4.21
N SER A 203 -2.72 35.64 4.79
CA SER A 203 -2.81 36.77 5.72
C SER A 203 -2.24 36.46 7.10
N SER A 204 -2.24 35.18 7.49
CA SER A 204 -1.89 34.72 8.84
C SER A 204 -1.01 33.45 8.80
N PRO A 205 0.28 33.58 8.43
CA PRO A 205 1.21 32.45 8.42
C PRO A 205 1.31 31.77 9.80
N GLY A 206 1.27 30.43 9.81
CA GLY A 206 1.35 29.63 11.05
C GLY A 206 0.01 29.47 11.78
N ALA A 207 -1.11 29.98 11.26
CA ALA A 207 -2.43 29.76 11.84
C ALA A 207 -2.86 28.29 11.74
N ILE A 208 -3.52 27.80 12.80
CA ILE A 208 -4.21 26.50 12.81
C ILE A 208 -5.67 26.75 12.46
N CYS A 209 -6.15 26.11 11.40
CA CYS A 209 -7.49 26.35 10.83
C CYS A 209 -8.38 25.12 11.10
N PRO A 210 -9.39 25.20 12.00
CA PRO A 210 -10.18 24.06 12.45
C PRO A 210 -11.34 23.70 11.51
N GLN A 211 -11.54 24.44 10.43
CA GLN A 211 -12.63 24.23 9.49
C GLN A 211 -12.56 22.83 8.88
N PHE A 212 -13.72 22.21 8.71
CA PHE A 212 -13.80 20.95 7.97
C PHE A 212 -13.36 21.19 6.52
N CYS A 213 -12.40 20.39 6.07
CA CYS A 213 -11.97 20.30 4.68
C CYS A 213 -11.80 18.84 4.29
N HIS A 214 -11.74 18.59 2.99
CA HIS A 214 -11.58 17.29 2.39
C HIS A 214 -10.71 17.37 1.13
N ALA A 215 -10.08 16.28 0.72
CA ALA A 215 -9.16 16.27 -0.43
C ALA A 215 -9.79 16.80 -1.74
N VAL A 216 -11.12 16.67 -1.89
CA VAL A 216 -11.89 17.20 -3.03
C VAL A 216 -11.84 18.73 -3.15
N ASP A 217 -11.45 19.43 -2.09
CA ASP A 217 -11.36 20.89 -2.03
C ASP A 217 -10.06 21.43 -2.65
N ILE A 218 -9.04 20.59 -2.80
CA ILE A 218 -7.72 21.03 -3.29
C ILE A 218 -7.81 21.56 -4.72
N ALA A 219 -8.49 20.84 -5.62
CA ALA A 219 -8.65 21.25 -7.01
C ALA A 219 -9.39 22.61 -7.17
N PRO A 220 -10.60 22.82 -6.60
CA PRO A 220 -11.26 24.13 -6.68
C PRO A 220 -10.46 25.24 -5.99
N THR A 221 -9.74 24.94 -4.89
CA THR A 221 -8.87 25.93 -4.23
C THR A 221 -7.76 26.40 -5.17
N VAL A 222 -7.05 25.47 -5.82
CA VAL A 222 -5.97 25.83 -6.76
C VAL A 222 -6.51 26.66 -7.92
N LEU A 223 -7.65 26.26 -8.49
CA LEU A 223 -8.32 26.99 -9.59
C LEU A 223 -8.71 28.42 -9.19
N ASP A 224 -9.30 28.61 -8.01
CA ASP A 224 -9.69 29.92 -7.47
C ASP A 224 -8.47 30.80 -7.16
N VAL A 225 -7.40 30.22 -6.62
CA VAL A 225 -6.14 30.95 -6.36
C VAL A 225 -5.53 31.49 -7.66
N ILE A 226 -5.56 30.72 -8.75
CA ILE A 226 -5.02 31.16 -10.05
C ILE A 226 -6.03 31.92 -10.92
N GLY A 227 -7.27 32.11 -10.44
CA GLY A 227 -8.31 32.87 -11.13
C GLY A 227 -8.88 32.19 -12.39
N ILE A 228 -8.90 30.85 -12.42
CA ILE A 228 -9.42 30.06 -13.55
C ILE A 228 -10.69 29.31 -13.11
N PRO A 229 -11.81 29.40 -13.84
CA PRO A 229 -12.99 28.61 -13.55
C PRO A 229 -12.74 27.12 -13.85
N ALA A 230 -13.42 26.24 -13.12
CA ALA A 230 -13.42 24.81 -13.45
C ALA A 230 -13.98 24.60 -14.88
N PRO A 231 -13.27 23.89 -15.77
CA PRO A 231 -13.71 23.72 -17.14
C PRO A 231 -14.90 22.76 -17.21
N GLU A 232 -15.96 23.16 -17.92
CA GLU A 232 -17.12 22.30 -18.18
C GLU A 232 -16.80 21.20 -19.21
N VAL A 233 -15.86 21.47 -20.13
CA VAL A 233 -15.44 20.55 -21.20
C VAL A 233 -13.92 20.60 -21.37
N VAL A 234 -13.28 19.44 -21.45
CA VAL A 234 -11.86 19.30 -21.75
C VAL A 234 -11.71 18.35 -22.93
N ALA A 235 -11.06 18.80 -24.01
CA ALA A 235 -10.84 18.02 -25.24
C ALA A 235 -12.14 17.37 -25.81
N GLY A 236 -13.27 18.06 -25.70
CA GLY A 236 -14.58 17.57 -26.15
C GLY A 236 -15.30 16.62 -25.18
N VAL A 237 -14.73 16.34 -24.00
CA VAL A 237 -15.32 15.51 -22.96
C VAL A 237 -16.00 16.40 -21.91
N PRO A 238 -17.32 16.28 -21.68
CA PRO A 238 -17.99 16.92 -20.55
C PRO A 238 -17.40 16.45 -19.22
N GLN A 239 -17.08 17.39 -18.33
CA GLN A 239 -16.51 17.08 -17.02
C GLN A 239 -17.60 16.84 -15.98
N MET A 240 -17.28 16.04 -14.98
CA MET A 240 -18.12 15.90 -13.79
C MET A 240 -18.17 17.22 -13.01
N PRO A 241 -19.25 17.49 -12.24
CA PRO A 241 -19.28 18.61 -11.32
C PRO A 241 -18.10 18.58 -10.35
N VAL A 242 -17.58 19.75 -9.99
CA VAL A 242 -16.61 19.87 -8.90
C VAL A 242 -17.37 19.75 -7.58
N HIS A 243 -17.12 18.68 -6.84
CA HIS A 243 -17.84 18.39 -5.59
C HIS A 243 -17.25 19.08 -4.36
N GLY A 244 -16.00 19.56 -4.44
CA GLY A 244 -15.37 20.32 -3.37
C GLY A 244 -15.64 21.81 -3.43
N VAL A 245 -15.20 22.52 -2.40
CA VAL A 245 -15.32 23.98 -2.28
C VAL A 245 -13.94 24.61 -2.09
N SER A 246 -13.74 25.83 -2.57
CA SER A 246 -12.47 26.53 -2.41
C SER A 246 -12.20 26.87 -0.94
N LEU A 247 -10.98 26.58 -0.47
CA LEU A 247 -10.48 26.94 0.85
C LEU A 247 -9.81 28.32 0.88
N LYS A 248 -9.75 29.02 -0.26
CA LYS A 248 -9.13 30.36 -0.36
C LYS A 248 -9.65 31.36 0.68
N PRO A 249 -10.94 31.38 1.10
CA PRO A 249 -11.36 32.28 2.18
C PRO A 249 -10.57 32.10 3.48
N VAL A 250 -10.08 30.89 3.79
CA VAL A 250 -9.25 30.60 4.96
C VAL A 250 -7.85 31.24 4.83
N PHE A 251 -7.37 31.47 3.60
CA PHE A 251 -6.06 32.10 3.36
C PHE A 251 -6.09 33.58 3.75
N GLU A 252 -7.24 34.23 3.61
CA GLU A 252 -7.47 35.64 3.96
C GLU A 252 -7.89 35.80 5.43
N ASN A 253 -8.70 34.86 5.95
CA ASN A 253 -9.15 34.85 7.32
C ASN A 253 -9.17 33.41 7.87
N PRO A 254 -8.26 33.05 8.79
CA PRO A 254 -8.24 31.72 9.41
C PRO A 254 -9.53 31.30 10.13
N ALA A 255 -10.42 32.26 10.44
CA ALA A 255 -11.73 32.00 11.03
C ALA A 255 -12.88 32.03 10.00
N ALA A 256 -12.58 32.07 8.69
CA ALA A 256 -13.60 32.05 7.65
C ALA A 256 -14.48 30.81 7.76
N VAL A 257 -15.77 30.98 7.48
CA VAL A 257 -16.71 29.87 7.35
C VAL A 257 -16.63 29.34 5.92
N ILE A 258 -16.38 28.05 5.78
CA ILE A 258 -16.45 27.36 4.50
C ILE A 258 -17.83 26.72 4.39
N GLU A 259 -18.69 27.33 3.59
CA GLU A 259 -20.02 26.80 3.32
C GLU A 259 -19.92 25.54 2.46
N ARG A 260 -20.51 24.45 2.94
CA ARG A 260 -20.67 23.20 2.19
C ARG A 260 -21.96 22.52 2.63
N ASP A 261 -22.47 21.64 1.78
CA ASP A 261 -23.63 20.83 2.14
C ASP A 261 -23.21 19.69 3.08
N SER A 262 -22.83 18.54 2.54
CA SER A 262 -22.38 17.37 3.29
C SER A 262 -21.08 16.81 2.70
N GLN A 263 -20.43 15.92 3.45
CA GLN A 263 -19.32 15.12 2.92
C GLN A 263 -19.57 13.65 3.27
N PHE A 264 -19.80 12.83 2.24
CA PHE A 264 -19.97 11.38 2.39
C PHE A 264 -18.64 10.64 2.22
N PHE A 265 -18.53 9.47 2.84
CA PHE A 265 -17.41 8.54 2.80
C PHE A 265 -17.94 7.11 2.65
N GLU A 266 -17.31 6.33 1.77
CA GLU A 266 -17.50 4.89 1.64
C GLU A 266 -16.17 4.25 1.25
N MET A 267 -15.81 3.17 1.93
CA MET A 267 -14.64 2.36 1.59
C MET A 267 -14.81 0.96 2.17
N LEU A 268 -14.80 -0.07 1.33
CA LEU A 268 -14.92 -1.48 1.73
C LEU A 268 -16.16 -1.76 2.59
N GLY A 269 -17.26 -1.07 2.31
CA GLY A 269 -18.49 -1.16 3.08
C GLY A 269 -18.49 -0.35 4.38
N HIS A 270 -17.35 0.19 4.83
CA HIS A 270 -17.32 1.18 5.91
C HIS A 270 -17.93 2.49 5.41
N ARG A 271 -18.73 3.15 6.26
CA ARG A 271 -19.56 4.30 5.84
C ARG A 271 -19.38 5.45 6.80
N GLY A 272 -19.50 6.67 6.29
CA GLY A 272 -19.51 7.86 7.12
C GLY A 272 -20.10 9.06 6.39
N ILE A 273 -20.72 9.97 7.13
CA ILE A 273 -21.17 11.25 6.59
C ILE A 273 -20.92 12.35 7.60
N TRP A 274 -20.46 13.49 7.12
CA TRP A 274 -20.34 14.72 7.87
C TRP A 274 -21.35 15.76 7.36
N LYS A 275 -22.00 16.47 8.29
CA LYS A 275 -22.90 17.61 8.03
C LYS A 275 -22.91 18.55 9.23
N ASP A 276 -22.63 19.83 9.00
CA ASP A 276 -22.73 20.91 10.00
C ASP A 276 -22.04 20.61 11.35
N GLY A 277 -20.86 20.01 11.29
CA GLY A 277 -20.07 19.66 12.48
C GLY A 277 -20.46 18.34 13.14
N TRP A 278 -21.47 17.63 12.63
CA TRP A 278 -21.86 16.29 13.05
C TRP A 278 -21.34 15.24 12.09
N LYS A 279 -20.99 14.07 12.62
CA LYS A 279 -20.58 12.91 11.84
C LYS A 279 -21.29 11.65 12.32
N ALA A 280 -21.96 10.95 11.40
CA ALA A 280 -22.38 9.57 11.61
C ALA A 280 -21.37 8.65 10.91
N VAL A 281 -20.97 7.57 11.56
CA VAL A 281 -19.95 6.65 11.03
C VAL A 281 -20.23 5.21 11.47
N THR A 282 -19.86 4.24 10.64
CA THR A 282 -19.94 2.82 10.99
C THR A 282 -18.80 2.02 10.37
N ARG A 283 -18.37 0.98 11.09
CA ARG A 283 -17.40 0.00 10.63
C ARG A 283 -18.13 -1.31 10.29
N HIS A 284 -18.24 -1.56 9.00
CA HIS A 284 -18.76 -2.82 8.46
C HIS A 284 -17.84 -4.03 8.69
N LYS A 285 -18.45 -5.21 8.89
CA LYS A 285 -17.77 -6.50 8.84
C LYS A 285 -18.05 -7.17 7.48
N PRO A 286 -17.03 -7.42 6.63
CA PRO A 286 -17.24 -8.09 5.35
C PRO A 286 -18.05 -9.38 5.45
N GLY A 287 -19.01 -9.54 4.53
CA GLY A 287 -19.87 -10.71 4.41
C GLY A 287 -21.08 -10.73 5.34
N THR A 288 -21.30 -9.69 6.16
CA THR A 288 -22.53 -9.54 6.95
C THR A 288 -23.52 -8.59 6.28
N PRO A 289 -24.83 -8.67 6.60
CA PRO A 289 -25.79 -7.68 6.13
C PRO A 289 -25.47 -6.26 6.64
N PHE A 290 -25.58 -5.24 5.77
CA PHE A 290 -25.29 -3.83 6.11
C PHE A 290 -26.27 -3.20 7.10
N ASP A 291 -27.45 -3.79 7.30
CA ASP A 291 -28.46 -3.40 8.28
C ASP A 291 -28.13 -3.88 9.71
N GLU A 292 -27.18 -4.81 9.85
CA GLU A 292 -26.65 -5.24 11.15
C GLU A 292 -25.53 -4.32 11.67
N ASP A 293 -25.01 -3.43 10.82
CA ASP A 293 -23.94 -2.50 11.19
C ASP A 293 -24.42 -1.48 12.24
N GLN A 294 -23.63 -1.30 13.28
CA GLN A 294 -23.89 -0.31 14.33
C GLN A 294 -23.34 1.05 13.91
N TRP A 295 -24.20 2.06 13.89
CA TRP A 295 -23.80 3.44 13.63
C TRP A 295 -23.49 4.18 14.92
N GLU A 296 -22.39 4.94 14.88
CA GLU A 296 -21.93 5.84 15.92
C GLU A 296 -22.22 7.29 15.49
N LEU A 297 -22.45 8.20 16.44
CA LEU A 297 -22.72 9.62 16.18
C LEU A 297 -21.80 10.53 16.99
N TYR A 298 -21.17 11.50 16.33
CA TYR A 298 -20.20 12.43 16.94
C TYR A 298 -20.48 13.88 16.56
N HIS A 299 -20.21 14.81 17.48
CA HIS A 299 -20.14 16.23 17.17
C HIS A 299 -18.68 16.68 17.11
N LEU A 300 -18.07 16.63 15.92
CA LEU A 300 -16.63 16.83 15.72
C LEU A 300 -16.10 18.21 16.17
N ALA A 301 -16.96 19.23 16.23
CA ALA A 301 -16.58 20.54 16.76
C ALA A 301 -16.32 20.52 18.27
N LYS A 302 -16.84 19.51 18.99
CA LYS A 302 -16.67 19.32 20.44
C LYS A 302 -15.85 18.07 20.76
N ASP A 303 -15.92 17.05 19.91
CA ASP A 303 -15.20 15.79 20.03
C ASP A 303 -14.34 15.55 18.79
N PHE A 304 -13.13 16.11 18.81
CA PHE A 304 -12.17 15.93 17.73
C PHE A 304 -11.85 14.44 17.50
N SER A 305 -11.80 13.65 18.57
CA SER A 305 -11.30 12.27 18.59
C SER A 305 -12.32 11.19 18.21
N GLU A 306 -13.60 11.53 18.12
CA GLU A 306 -14.70 10.55 18.04
C GLU A 306 -14.70 9.60 19.26
N ALA A 307 -14.45 10.13 20.46
CA ALA A 307 -14.35 9.37 21.69
C ALA A 307 -15.71 9.13 22.37
N ASP A 308 -16.65 10.07 22.28
CA ASP A 308 -17.93 10.04 22.98
C ASP A 308 -19.08 9.79 21.98
N ASP A 309 -19.53 8.54 21.84
CA ASP A 309 -20.64 8.18 20.96
C ASP A 309 -21.98 8.70 21.50
N LEU A 310 -22.65 9.53 20.71
CA LEU A 310 -23.92 10.19 21.01
C LEU A 310 -25.15 9.47 20.41
N ALA A 311 -24.96 8.32 19.76
CA ALA A 311 -26.02 7.62 19.04
C ALA A 311 -27.26 7.33 19.91
N ALA A 312 -27.04 6.92 21.16
CA ALA A 312 -28.12 6.61 22.11
C ALA A 312 -28.83 7.87 22.64
N GLN A 313 -28.12 9.00 22.71
CA GLN A 313 -28.66 10.26 23.24
C GLN A 313 -29.34 11.11 22.16
N GLU A 314 -28.94 10.97 20.90
CA GLU A 314 -29.43 11.76 19.76
C GLU A 314 -29.88 10.85 18.59
N PRO A 315 -30.82 9.90 18.82
CA PRO A 315 -31.18 8.88 17.83
C PRO A 315 -31.87 9.46 16.58
N GLU A 316 -32.62 10.56 16.73
CA GLU A 316 -33.27 11.24 15.62
C GLU A 316 -32.23 11.86 14.67
N ARG A 317 -31.22 12.54 15.22
CA ARG A 317 -30.11 13.10 14.43
C ARG A 317 -29.30 12.01 13.75
N LEU A 318 -29.03 10.90 14.45
CA LEU A 318 -28.35 9.77 13.83
C LEU A 318 -29.14 9.27 12.63
N LYS A 319 -30.45 9.07 12.79
CA LYS A 319 -31.32 8.64 11.69
C LYS A 319 -31.26 9.61 10.50
N GLU A 320 -31.36 10.92 10.74
CA GLU A 320 -31.28 11.94 9.70
C GLU A 320 -29.97 11.86 8.90
N LEU A 321 -28.84 11.68 9.58
CA LEU A 321 -27.54 11.54 8.91
C LEU A 321 -27.42 10.22 8.16
N VAL A 322 -27.93 9.11 8.69
CA VAL A 322 -27.94 7.82 7.99
C VAL A 322 -28.79 7.90 6.72
N ASP A 323 -29.98 8.51 6.78
CA ASP A 323 -30.84 8.73 5.61
C ASP A 323 -30.13 9.62 4.57
N LEU A 324 -29.43 10.67 5.03
CA LEU A 324 -28.63 11.54 4.16
C LEU A 324 -27.48 10.76 3.50
N TRP A 325 -26.81 9.86 4.22
CA TRP A 325 -25.74 9.04 3.66
C TRP A 325 -26.24 8.19 2.49
N TRP A 326 -27.40 7.55 2.62
CA TRP A 326 -27.98 6.75 1.53
C TRP A 326 -28.32 7.59 0.31
N LYS A 327 -28.87 8.78 0.51
CA LYS A 327 -29.17 9.73 -0.57
C LYS A 327 -27.90 10.18 -1.29
N GLU A 328 -26.83 10.45 -0.55
CA GLU A 328 -25.53 10.79 -1.10
C GLU A 328 -24.88 9.62 -1.84
N ALA A 329 -24.96 8.41 -1.29
CA ALA A 329 -24.44 7.20 -1.94
C ALA A 329 -25.09 6.96 -3.31
N GLU A 330 -26.40 7.15 -3.43
CA GLU A 330 -27.11 7.07 -4.72
C GLU A 330 -26.67 8.20 -5.66
N ARG A 331 -26.64 9.44 -5.17
CA ARG A 331 -26.24 10.62 -5.97
C ARG A 331 -24.81 10.48 -6.53
N GLN A 332 -23.90 9.90 -5.76
CA GLN A 332 -22.49 9.77 -6.10
C GLN A 332 -22.15 8.45 -6.80
N GLY A 333 -23.14 7.58 -7.04
CA GLY A 333 -22.93 6.31 -7.72
C GLY A 333 -22.13 5.28 -6.91
N ALA A 334 -22.19 5.35 -5.58
CA ALA A 334 -21.51 4.41 -4.67
C ALA A 334 -22.22 3.04 -4.55
N LEU A 335 -23.41 2.90 -5.15
CA LEU A 335 -24.22 1.68 -5.07
C LEU A 335 -24.08 0.80 -6.33
N PRO A 336 -24.10 -0.54 -6.20
CA PRO A 336 -24.17 -1.30 -4.94
C PRO A 336 -22.85 -1.26 -4.15
N LEU A 337 -22.95 -1.36 -2.83
CA LEU A 337 -21.78 -1.45 -1.96
C LEU A 337 -21.00 -2.75 -2.23
N ASP A 338 -19.68 -2.64 -2.18
CA ASP A 338 -18.75 -3.75 -2.41
C ASP A 338 -17.87 -3.94 -1.17
N ASP A 339 -18.23 -4.91 -0.34
CA ASP A 339 -17.57 -5.27 0.92
C ASP A 339 -16.54 -6.38 0.74
N ARG A 340 -16.17 -6.73 -0.51
CA ARG A 340 -15.12 -7.73 -0.74
C ARG A 340 -13.84 -7.30 -0.02
N ASN A 341 -13.24 -8.23 0.72
CA ASN A 341 -11.94 -7.98 1.35
C ASN A 341 -10.83 -7.73 0.32
N ALA A 342 -9.65 -7.30 0.78
CA ALA A 342 -8.51 -7.00 -0.09
C ALA A 342 -8.22 -8.13 -1.09
N ILE A 343 -8.29 -9.41 -0.69
CA ILE A 343 -8.09 -10.56 -1.58
C ILE A 343 -9.16 -10.60 -2.68
N GLY A 344 -10.42 -10.38 -2.34
CA GLY A 344 -11.54 -10.33 -3.28
C GLY A 344 -11.51 -9.13 -4.23
N LEU A 345 -10.94 -8.00 -3.80
CA LEU A 345 -10.76 -6.81 -4.63
C LEU A 345 -9.53 -6.90 -5.55
N PHE A 346 -8.41 -7.41 -5.04
CA PHE A 346 -7.21 -7.68 -5.83
C PHE A 346 -7.35 -8.93 -6.70
N ALA A 347 -8.42 -9.72 -6.53
CA ALA A 347 -8.73 -10.80 -7.45
C ALA A 347 -8.93 -10.25 -8.86
N ALA A 348 -7.96 -10.55 -9.73
CA ALA A 348 -7.93 -9.99 -11.06
C ALA A 348 -9.24 -10.25 -11.83
N SER A 349 -9.75 -9.19 -12.47
CA SER A 349 -10.97 -9.28 -13.28
C SER A 349 -10.81 -10.34 -14.38
N ARG A 350 -11.76 -11.28 -14.47
CA ARG A 350 -11.78 -12.30 -15.54
C ARG A 350 -12.70 -11.90 -16.71
N ARG A 351 -13.07 -10.62 -16.81
CA ARG A 351 -13.87 -10.11 -17.93
C ARG A 351 -13.16 -10.42 -19.24
N ALA A 352 -13.93 -10.77 -20.26
CA ALA A 352 -13.40 -11.04 -21.59
C ALA A 352 -12.56 -9.85 -22.08
N GLY A 353 -11.36 -10.12 -22.59
CA GLY A 353 -10.41 -9.10 -23.04
C GLY A 353 -9.36 -8.68 -22.01
N MET A 354 -9.54 -9.01 -20.73
CA MET A 354 -8.52 -8.76 -19.69
C MET A 354 -7.37 -9.78 -19.80
N PRO A 355 -6.10 -9.40 -19.57
CA PRO A 355 -4.98 -10.36 -19.57
C PRO A 355 -5.21 -11.56 -18.68
N THR A 356 -5.79 -11.32 -17.51
CA THR A 356 -6.10 -12.31 -16.49
C THR A 356 -7.20 -13.28 -16.89
N SER A 357 -7.99 -13.04 -17.95
CA SER A 357 -8.94 -14.03 -18.48
C SER A 357 -8.27 -15.12 -19.33
N ARG A 358 -6.96 -15.03 -19.56
CA ARG A 358 -6.19 -15.97 -20.39
C ARG A 358 -5.62 -17.11 -19.54
N ASP A 359 -5.54 -18.28 -20.15
CA ASP A 359 -4.78 -19.43 -19.63
C ASP A 359 -3.44 -19.60 -20.37
N LEU A 360 -3.21 -18.80 -21.42
CA LEU A 360 -1.99 -18.74 -22.20
C LEU A 360 -1.54 -17.28 -22.35
N PHE A 361 -0.32 -16.99 -21.90
CA PHE A 361 0.32 -15.68 -22.03
C PHE A 361 1.55 -15.85 -22.93
N VAL A 362 1.60 -15.10 -24.03
CA VAL A 362 2.72 -15.14 -24.98
C VAL A 362 3.33 -13.76 -25.08
N TYR A 363 4.62 -13.68 -24.82
CA TYR A 363 5.42 -12.46 -24.89
C TYR A 363 6.46 -12.59 -25.99
N TYR A 364 6.70 -11.50 -26.73
CA TYR A 364 7.68 -11.40 -27.81
C TYR A 364 8.72 -10.33 -27.45
N PRO A 365 9.83 -10.69 -26.75
CA PRO A 365 10.83 -9.71 -26.35
C PRO A 365 11.52 -8.99 -27.53
N PRO A 366 11.98 -7.74 -27.34
CA PRO A 366 12.01 -7.02 -26.07
C PRO A 366 10.62 -6.52 -25.65
N VAL A 367 10.30 -6.70 -24.37
CA VAL A 367 9.10 -6.14 -23.74
C VAL A 367 9.53 -5.22 -22.60
N SER A 368 8.79 -4.12 -22.43
CA SER A 368 8.91 -3.29 -21.22
C SER A 368 8.51 -4.09 -19.98
N HIS A 369 8.86 -3.58 -18.80
CA HIS A 369 8.45 -4.16 -17.53
C HIS A 369 6.93 -4.41 -17.51
N ILE A 370 6.52 -5.63 -17.13
CA ILE A 370 5.13 -6.04 -17.09
C ILE A 370 4.63 -5.85 -15.66
N VAL A 371 3.72 -4.92 -15.45
CA VAL A 371 3.13 -4.66 -14.13
C VAL A 371 2.45 -5.90 -13.54
N SER A 372 2.40 -6.03 -12.21
CA SER A 372 1.96 -7.27 -11.53
C SER A 372 0.57 -7.75 -11.96
N ASP A 373 -0.37 -6.83 -12.19
CA ASP A 373 -1.74 -7.14 -12.63
C ASP A 373 -1.84 -7.70 -14.06
N ALA A 374 -0.81 -7.48 -14.89
CA ALA A 374 -0.72 -8.01 -16.24
C ALA A 374 0.12 -9.30 -16.31
N CYS A 375 0.70 -9.74 -15.19
CA CYS A 375 1.51 -10.95 -15.13
C CYS A 375 0.64 -12.22 -15.07
N PRO A 376 1.16 -13.38 -15.52
CA PRO A 376 0.48 -14.66 -15.34
C PRO A 376 0.30 -14.98 -13.84
N PRO A 377 -0.83 -15.55 -13.42
CA PRO A 377 -1.00 -15.98 -12.04
C PRO A 377 -0.14 -17.22 -11.74
N VAL A 378 0.54 -17.23 -10.59
CA VAL A 378 1.57 -18.25 -10.27
C VAL A 378 1.18 -19.23 -9.17
N GLY A 379 0.10 -18.97 -8.42
CA GLY A 379 -0.32 -19.82 -7.30
C GLY A 379 -1.01 -21.14 -7.67
N ARG A 380 -1.23 -21.45 -8.95
CA ARG A 380 -1.96 -22.66 -9.41
C ARG A 380 -1.06 -23.72 -10.07
N GLY A 381 0.26 -23.52 -10.03
CA GLY A 381 1.16 -24.19 -10.96
C GLY A 381 1.10 -23.55 -12.35
N TRP A 382 2.12 -23.79 -13.16
CA TRP A 382 2.28 -23.18 -14.48
C TRP A 382 3.42 -23.87 -15.25
N ARG A 383 3.38 -23.75 -16.58
CA ARG A 383 4.50 -24.08 -17.46
C ARG A 383 4.98 -22.82 -18.15
N MET A 384 6.24 -22.46 -17.94
CA MET A 384 6.92 -21.40 -18.68
C MET A 384 7.86 -22.04 -19.69
N THR A 385 7.78 -21.59 -20.94
CA THR A 385 8.67 -22.01 -22.03
C THR A 385 9.35 -20.77 -22.60
N VAL A 386 10.67 -20.77 -22.65
CA VAL A 386 11.50 -19.71 -23.23
C VAL A 386 12.17 -20.27 -24.49
N ASP A 387 11.81 -19.74 -25.66
CA ASP A 387 12.51 -19.99 -26.92
C ASP A 387 13.57 -18.91 -27.11
N MET A 388 14.82 -19.33 -27.21
CA MET A 388 15.97 -18.43 -27.18
C MET A 388 17.08 -18.89 -28.12
N LEU A 389 17.94 -17.93 -28.48
CA LEU A 389 19.24 -18.19 -29.07
C LEU A 389 20.31 -17.96 -28.00
N HIS A 390 20.88 -19.04 -27.48
CA HIS A 390 21.97 -18.97 -26.52
C HIS A 390 23.28 -18.60 -27.24
N PRO A 391 23.99 -17.55 -26.82
CA PRO A 391 25.14 -17.02 -27.55
C PRO A 391 26.33 -17.99 -27.56
N GLU A 392 27.15 -17.89 -28.60
CA GLU A 392 28.48 -18.52 -28.61
C GLU A 392 29.36 -17.88 -27.54
N GLY A 393 30.09 -18.69 -26.77
CA GLY A 393 30.86 -18.24 -25.60
C GLY A 393 30.05 -18.17 -24.30
N GLY A 394 28.75 -18.46 -24.34
CA GLY A 394 27.86 -18.44 -23.18
C GLY A 394 27.55 -17.03 -22.69
N GLY A 395 27.08 -16.91 -21.45
CA GLY A 395 26.82 -15.62 -20.83
C GLY A 395 25.80 -15.70 -19.71
N ASP A 396 26.05 -14.91 -18.67
CA ASP A 396 25.22 -14.85 -17.49
C ASP A 396 24.10 -13.82 -17.68
N GLY A 397 22.90 -14.13 -17.19
CA GLY A 397 21.80 -13.18 -17.17
C GLY A 397 20.42 -13.81 -16.99
N ALA A 398 19.45 -12.98 -16.64
CA ALA A 398 18.08 -13.41 -16.37
C ALA A 398 17.28 -13.64 -17.65
N LEU A 399 16.63 -14.80 -17.75
CA LEU A 399 15.69 -15.09 -18.83
C LEU A 399 14.30 -14.53 -18.49
N VAL A 400 13.81 -14.82 -17.29
CA VAL A 400 12.55 -14.28 -16.77
C VAL A 400 12.67 -14.11 -15.26
N SER A 401 12.27 -12.97 -14.71
CA SER A 401 12.26 -12.70 -13.27
C SER A 401 10.97 -12.02 -12.84
N ARG A 402 10.46 -12.40 -11.66
CA ARG A 402 9.34 -11.72 -10.99
C ARG A 402 9.60 -11.66 -9.48
N GLY A 403 9.38 -10.51 -8.88
CA GLY A 403 9.53 -10.30 -7.44
C GLY A 403 10.88 -9.70 -7.03
N SER A 404 11.25 -9.90 -5.77
CA SER A 404 12.44 -9.32 -5.13
C SER A 404 13.17 -10.34 -4.25
N ILE A 405 14.16 -9.87 -3.51
CA ILE A 405 14.97 -10.65 -2.57
C ILE A 405 14.14 -11.17 -1.40
N ASN A 406 12.95 -10.60 -1.19
CA ASN A 406 11.99 -11.01 -0.17
C ASN A 406 11.11 -12.15 -0.64
N SER A 407 10.62 -12.12 -1.88
CA SER A 407 9.73 -13.14 -2.43
C SER A 407 9.66 -12.99 -3.95
N GLY A 408 9.70 -14.11 -4.67
CA GLY A 408 9.78 -14.08 -6.14
C GLY A 408 10.21 -15.38 -6.77
N PHE A 409 10.38 -15.36 -8.08
CA PHE A 409 11.10 -16.42 -8.80
C PHE A 409 11.95 -15.84 -9.92
N ILE A 410 12.99 -16.58 -10.29
CA ILE A 410 13.82 -16.24 -11.45
C ILE A 410 14.28 -17.50 -12.18
N LEU A 411 14.25 -17.46 -13.52
CA LEU A 411 14.96 -18.36 -14.41
C LEU A 411 16.12 -17.59 -15.05
N TYR A 412 17.34 -18.09 -14.92
CA TYR A 412 18.55 -17.39 -15.38
C TYR A 412 19.67 -18.35 -15.78
N VAL A 413 20.60 -17.86 -16.60
CA VAL A 413 21.86 -18.54 -16.87
C VAL A 413 22.94 -17.94 -15.98
N LYS A 414 23.72 -18.78 -15.31
CA LYS A 414 24.89 -18.34 -14.55
C LYS A 414 25.98 -19.41 -14.57
N SER A 415 27.20 -18.99 -14.88
CA SER A 415 28.37 -19.87 -14.99
C SER A 415 28.11 -21.05 -15.93
N GLY A 416 27.47 -20.77 -17.06
CA GLY A 416 27.13 -21.73 -18.10
C GLY A 416 25.96 -22.68 -17.76
N ARG A 417 25.40 -22.65 -16.55
CA ARG A 417 24.29 -23.53 -16.14
C ARG A 417 22.96 -22.78 -16.12
N LEU A 418 21.87 -23.51 -16.30
CA LEU A 418 20.52 -22.99 -16.17
C LEU A 418 20.08 -23.12 -14.70
N HIS A 419 19.60 -22.03 -14.13
CA HIS A 419 19.17 -21.93 -12.74
C HIS A 419 17.72 -21.48 -12.69
N PHE A 420 16.94 -22.16 -11.88
CA PHE A 420 15.64 -21.68 -11.40
C PHE A 420 15.69 -21.54 -9.89
N ASP A 421 15.22 -20.41 -9.38
CA ASP A 421 15.13 -20.13 -7.96
C ASP A 421 13.71 -19.63 -7.65
N TYR A 422 13.03 -20.31 -6.72
CA TYR A 422 11.77 -19.85 -6.13
C TYR A 422 12.04 -19.41 -4.69
N ASN A 423 11.84 -18.13 -4.43
CA ASN A 423 12.04 -17.50 -3.14
C ASN A 423 10.69 -17.36 -2.42
N TYR A 424 10.49 -18.19 -1.40
CA TYR A 424 9.37 -18.15 -0.47
C TYR A 424 9.82 -17.47 0.84
N PHE A 425 9.79 -16.14 0.88
CA PHE A 425 10.13 -15.38 2.10
C PHE A 425 11.51 -15.74 2.67
N HIS A 426 12.54 -15.65 1.82
CA HIS A 426 13.94 -15.99 2.10
C HIS A 426 14.24 -17.50 2.18
N GLU A 427 13.22 -18.36 2.06
CA GLU A 427 13.39 -19.80 1.86
C GLU A 427 13.45 -20.12 0.36
N HIS A 428 14.60 -20.60 -0.10
CA HIS A 428 14.87 -20.79 -1.52
C HIS A 428 14.75 -22.25 -1.96
N THR A 429 13.94 -22.51 -2.98
CA THR A 429 13.99 -23.74 -3.77
C THR A 429 14.84 -23.50 -5.02
N ARG A 430 16.10 -23.97 -4.99
CA ARG A 430 17.04 -23.85 -6.10
C ARG A 430 17.11 -25.14 -6.93
N VAL A 431 16.90 -25.00 -8.24
CA VAL A 431 16.96 -26.08 -9.22
C VAL A 431 17.97 -25.69 -10.29
N VAL A 432 19.06 -26.45 -10.42
CA VAL A 432 20.20 -26.09 -11.28
C VAL A 432 20.52 -27.25 -12.21
N SER A 433 20.71 -26.98 -13.50
CA SER A 433 21.12 -28.01 -14.46
C SER A 433 22.48 -28.64 -14.10
N GLY A 434 22.57 -29.96 -14.27
CA GLY A 434 23.83 -30.69 -14.09
C GLY A 434 24.89 -30.31 -15.14
N GLU A 435 24.43 -30.07 -16.37
CA GLU A 435 25.25 -29.73 -17.53
C GLU A 435 25.15 -28.26 -17.90
N ALA A 436 26.15 -27.78 -18.65
CA ALA A 436 26.14 -26.44 -19.21
C ALA A 436 25.14 -26.32 -20.37
N LEU A 437 24.46 -25.18 -20.45
CA LEU A 437 23.57 -24.85 -21.57
C LEU A 437 24.42 -24.63 -22.82
N SER A 438 24.20 -25.46 -23.84
CA SER A 438 24.94 -25.36 -25.09
C SER A 438 24.43 -24.21 -25.94
N SER A 439 25.32 -23.61 -26.75
CA SER A 439 24.97 -22.52 -27.66
C SER A 439 23.95 -22.93 -28.73
N GLY A 440 23.37 -21.94 -29.39
CA GLY A 440 22.41 -22.11 -30.46
C GLY A 440 20.95 -22.01 -30.02
N SER A 441 20.05 -22.48 -30.88
CA SER A 441 18.61 -22.44 -30.60
C SER A 441 18.28 -23.40 -29.46
N ARG A 442 17.67 -22.88 -28.39
CA ARG A 442 17.29 -23.65 -27.21
C ARG A 442 15.86 -23.38 -26.83
N LYS A 443 15.20 -24.41 -26.30
CA LYS A 443 13.94 -24.29 -25.58
C LYS A 443 14.18 -24.67 -24.14
N VAL A 444 14.08 -23.71 -23.23
CA VAL A 444 14.20 -23.97 -21.79
C VAL A 444 12.84 -23.83 -21.13
N GLU A 445 12.53 -24.71 -20.19
CA GLU A 445 11.20 -24.77 -19.60
C GLU A 445 11.26 -24.95 -18.09
N VAL A 446 10.34 -24.29 -17.40
CA VAL A 446 10.05 -24.52 -15.97
C VAL A 446 8.61 -24.99 -15.87
N VAL A 447 8.41 -26.18 -15.32
CA VAL A 447 7.09 -26.78 -15.08
C VAL A 447 6.89 -26.86 -13.58
N ILE A 448 5.84 -26.19 -13.08
CA ILE A 448 5.42 -26.25 -11.67
C ILE A 448 4.04 -26.90 -11.60
N SER A 449 3.97 -28.06 -10.95
CA SER A 449 2.72 -28.76 -10.64
C SER A 449 2.33 -28.51 -9.19
N ARG A 450 1.15 -27.93 -8.95
CA ARG A 450 0.66 -27.69 -7.59
C ARG A 450 0.26 -29.01 -6.93
N ARG A 451 0.74 -29.23 -5.72
CA ARG A 451 0.40 -30.39 -4.87
C ARG A 451 -0.82 -30.10 -3.99
N ALA A 452 -1.44 -31.15 -3.47
CA ALA A 452 -2.61 -31.06 -2.59
C ALA A 452 -2.32 -30.34 -1.25
N ASP A 453 -1.08 -30.41 -0.76
CA ASP A 453 -0.62 -29.70 0.44
C ASP A 453 -0.37 -28.19 0.22
N GLY A 454 -0.54 -27.72 -1.01
CA GLY A 454 -0.27 -26.34 -1.42
C GLY A 454 1.20 -26.06 -1.79
N GLY A 455 2.08 -27.05 -1.70
CA GLY A 455 3.43 -26.99 -2.28
C GLY A 455 3.40 -27.17 -3.81
N GLY A 456 4.58 -27.24 -4.41
CA GLY A 456 4.73 -27.48 -5.85
C GLY A 456 5.93 -28.36 -6.19
N ASP A 457 5.75 -29.24 -7.17
CA ASP A 457 6.85 -29.97 -7.79
C ASP A 457 7.37 -29.15 -8.96
N VAL A 458 8.67 -28.86 -9.00
CA VAL A 458 9.30 -28.09 -10.08
C VAL A 458 10.24 -28.97 -10.90
N SER A 459 10.07 -28.94 -12.21
CA SER A 459 10.97 -29.55 -13.20
C SER A 459 11.55 -28.49 -14.11
N LEU A 460 12.87 -28.55 -14.32
CA LEU A 460 13.62 -27.73 -15.26
C LEU A 460 13.97 -28.59 -16.48
N LEU A 461 13.59 -28.13 -17.67
CA LEU A 461 13.82 -28.87 -18.91
C LEU A 461 14.62 -28.03 -19.92
N VAL A 462 15.44 -28.71 -20.71
CA VAL A 462 16.14 -28.17 -21.88
C VAL A 462 15.82 -29.06 -23.07
N ASP A 463 15.27 -28.48 -24.13
CA ASP A 463 14.90 -29.16 -25.38
C ASP A 463 14.02 -30.40 -25.15
N GLY A 464 13.13 -30.32 -24.15
CA GLY A 464 12.18 -31.38 -23.78
C GLY A 464 12.72 -32.45 -22.83
N VAL A 465 14.00 -32.37 -22.44
CA VAL A 465 14.63 -33.31 -21.49
C VAL A 465 14.70 -32.65 -20.11
N GLU A 466 14.23 -33.34 -19.07
CA GLU A 466 14.41 -32.88 -17.68
C GLU A 466 15.89 -32.93 -17.29
N VAL A 467 16.42 -31.78 -16.86
CA VAL A 467 17.83 -31.61 -16.48
C VAL A 467 18.01 -31.43 -14.97
N ALA A 468 16.95 -31.08 -14.25
CA ALA A 468 16.91 -30.96 -12.80
C ALA A 468 15.46 -30.85 -12.30
N SER A 469 15.23 -31.18 -11.03
CA SER A 469 13.94 -31.03 -10.36
C SER A 469 14.10 -30.68 -8.89
N GLY A 470 13.02 -30.24 -8.25
CA GLY A 470 13.01 -29.83 -6.85
C GLY A 470 11.60 -29.71 -6.27
N LEU A 471 11.53 -29.40 -4.97
CA LEU A 471 10.27 -29.28 -4.23
C LEU A 471 10.14 -27.86 -3.67
N ILE A 472 9.04 -27.20 -4.02
CA ILE A 472 8.63 -25.91 -3.46
C ILE A 472 7.73 -26.20 -2.25
N PRO A 473 8.11 -25.79 -1.03
CA PRO A 473 7.32 -26.05 0.17
C PRO A 473 5.92 -25.46 0.09
N ARG A 474 5.78 -24.26 -0.48
CA ARG A 474 4.51 -23.56 -0.60
C ARG A 474 4.48 -22.66 -1.83
N LEU A 475 3.40 -22.76 -2.60
CA LEU A 475 3.08 -21.80 -3.65
C LEU A 475 2.19 -20.69 -3.08
N VAL A 476 2.67 -19.45 -3.19
CA VAL A 476 1.91 -18.26 -2.75
C VAL A 476 0.95 -17.76 -3.84
N PHE A 477 -0.14 -17.15 -3.41
CA PHE A 477 -1.13 -16.52 -4.30
C PHE A 477 -0.60 -15.18 -4.83
N LEU A 478 -0.15 -14.30 -3.92
CA LEU A 478 0.47 -13.01 -4.24
C LEU A 478 1.98 -13.10 -3.98
N ILE A 479 2.78 -13.28 -5.04
CA ILE A 479 4.22 -13.47 -4.88
C ILE A 479 4.98 -12.16 -4.64
N SER A 480 4.54 -11.07 -5.25
CA SER A 480 5.13 -9.75 -5.11
C SER A 480 4.19 -8.67 -5.68
N SER A 481 4.28 -7.46 -5.14
CA SER A 481 3.76 -6.23 -5.75
C SER A 481 4.57 -5.81 -6.98
N LEU A 482 5.82 -6.28 -7.11
CA LEU A 482 6.65 -6.08 -8.29
C LEU A 482 6.15 -6.93 -9.46
N GLY A 483 6.27 -6.35 -10.64
CA GLY A 483 5.96 -7.01 -11.90
C GLY A 483 7.01 -8.03 -12.35
N MET A 484 6.99 -8.33 -13.65
CA MET A 484 7.86 -9.30 -14.30
C MET A 484 8.70 -8.65 -15.40
N ASP A 485 9.96 -9.07 -15.51
CA ASP A 485 10.87 -8.70 -16.59
C ASP A 485 11.30 -9.95 -17.38
N ILE A 486 11.58 -9.76 -18.67
CA ILE A 486 12.06 -10.80 -19.58
C ILE A 486 13.38 -10.33 -20.21
N GLY A 487 14.39 -11.21 -20.18
CA GLY A 487 15.75 -10.90 -20.66
C GLY A 487 16.59 -10.05 -19.72
N ARG A 488 16.08 -9.75 -18.52
CA ARG A 488 16.78 -9.04 -17.44
C ARG A 488 16.06 -9.24 -16.11
N SER A 489 16.76 -8.92 -15.01
CA SER A 489 16.15 -8.76 -13.69
C SER A 489 16.50 -7.37 -13.14
N MET A 490 15.49 -6.59 -12.80
CA MET A 490 15.63 -5.23 -12.26
C MET A 490 15.70 -5.20 -10.72
N ALA A 491 15.24 -6.26 -10.06
CA ALA A 491 15.32 -6.46 -8.62
C ALA A 491 15.82 -7.89 -8.35
N PRO A 492 16.94 -8.08 -7.64
CA PRO A 492 17.45 -9.41 -7.35
C PRO A 492 16.43 -10.24 -6.57
N VAL A 493 16.20 -11.48 -7.00
CA VAL A 493 15.38 -12.49 -6.29
C VAL A 493 16.23 -13.31 -5.33
N ASN A 494 17.54 -13.39 -5.59
CA ASN A 494 18.55 -14.04 -4.75
C ASN A 494 19.87 -13.24 -4.81
N ARG A 495 20.87 -13.67 -4.03
CA ARG A 495 22.18 -13.00 -3.95
C ARG A 495 23.20 -13.47 -5.00
N ASP A 496 22.78 -14.27 -5.97
CA ASP A 496 23.70 -14.84 -6.95
C ASP A 496 24.07 -13.81 -8.04
N TYR A 497 23.38 -12.67 -8.13
CA TYR A 497 23.63 -11.66 -9.15
C TYR A 497 23.32 -10.25 -8.66
N VAL A 498 23.73 -9.26 -9.46
CA VAL A 498 23.44 -7.83 -9.24
C VAL A 498 22.54 -7.35 -10.38
N ALA A 499 21.49 -6.60 -10.05
CA ALA A 499 20.62 -5.98 -11.04
C ALA A 499 21.27 -4.71 -11.64
N PRO A 500 21.03 -4.37 -12.92
CA PRO A 500 20.20 -5.09 -13.88
C PRO A 500 20.94 -6.30 -14.48
N PHE A 501 20.43 -7.52 -14.22
CA PHE A 501 21.08 -8.76 -14.64
C PHE A 501 20.65 -9.16 -16.06
N ALA A 502 21.07 -8.34 -17.02
CA ALA A 502 20.67 -8.46 -18.42
C ALA A 502 21.25 -9.72 -19.09
N TYR A 503 20.42 -10.41 -19.85
CA TYR A 503 20.83 -11.59 -20.61
C TYR A 503 21.46 -11.19 -21.96
N PRO A 504 22.67 -11.68 -22.29
CA PRO A 504 23.38 -11.26 -23.50
C PRO A 504 22.91 -11.93 -24.78
N GLY A 505 22.15 -13.04 -24.68
CA GLY A 505 21.54 -13.70 -25.83
C GLY A 505 20.23 -13.05 -26.28
N SER A 506 19.53 -13.69 -27.22
CA SER A 506 18.20 -13.24 -27.66
C SER A 506 17.11 -14.21 -27.23
N ILE A 507 15.98 -13.66 -26.77
CA ILE A 507 14.78 -14.42 -26.43
C ILE A 507 13.74 -14.12 -27.50
N ARG A 508 13.30 -15.15 -28.22
CA ARG A 508 12.31 -15.01 -29.29
C ARG A 508 10.90 -14.95 -28.72
N THR A 509 10.58 -15.87 -27.81
CA THR A 509 9.27 -15.94 -27.17
C THR A 509 9.39 -16.44 -25.74
N VAL A 510 8.47 -15.96 -24.89
CA VAL A 510 8.20 -16.55 -23.58
C VAL A 510 6.72 -16.86 -23.50
N THR A 511 6.40 -18.12 -23.21
CA THR A 511 5.03 -18.60 -23.11
C THR A 511 4.76 -19.10 -21.70
N PHE A 512 3.73 -18.59 -21.04
CA PHE A 512 3.19 -19.17 -19.81
C PHE A 512 1.85 -19.84 -20.10
N ALA A 513 1.78 -21.14 -19.87
CA ALA A 513 0.54 -21.90 -19.81
C ALA A 513 0.16 -22.13 -18.34
N VAL A 514 -1.03 -21.68 -17.96
CA VAL A 514 -1.53 -21.77 -16.58
C VAL A 514 -2.77 -22.67 -16.57
N PRO A 515 -2.93 -23.56 -15.56
CA PRO A 515 -4.15 -24.34 -15.44
C PRO A 515 -5.39 -23.44 -15.37
N PRO A 516 -6.49 -23.85 -16.05
CA PRO A 516 -7.75 -23.13 -16.00
C PRO A 516 -8.22 -23.02 -14.54
N SER A 517 -8.84 -21.88 -14.18
CA SER A 517 -9.39 -21.74 -12.84
C SER A 517 -10.59 -22.67 -12.66
N GLN A 518 -10.61 -23.46 -11.59
CA GLN A 518 -11.84 -24.16 -11.19
C GLN A 518 -12.93 -23.15 -10.82
N PRO A 519 -14.22 -23.43 -11.08
CA PRO A 519 -15.32 -22.55 -10.70
C PRO A 519 -15.31 -22.21 -9.21
N ARG A 520 -15.82 -21.01 -8.88
CA ARG A 520 -15.78 -20.25 -7.60
C ARG A 520 -16.05 -20.99 -6.27
N GLY A 521 -16.39 -22.28 -6.25
CA GLY A 521 -16.73 -23.01 -5.02
C GLY A 521 -15.57 -23.19 -4.03
N GLU A 522 -14.34 -23.36 -4.51
CA GLU A 522 -13.17 -23.65 -3.64
C GLU A 522 -12.38 -22.39 -3.21
N ALA A 523 -12.45 -21.30 -3.98
CA ALA A 523 -11.82 -20.04 -3.61
C ALA A 523 -12.43 -19.44 -2.33
N VAL A 524 -13.73 -19.67 -2.11
CA VAL A 524 -14.44 -19.30 -0.88
C VAL A 524 -13.92 -20.08 0.33
N ALA A 525 -13.44 -21.31 0.16
CA ALA A 525 -12.90 -22.10 1.26
C ALA A 525 -11.51 -21.60 1.71
N HIS A 526 -10.69 -21.12 0.79
CA HIS A 526 -9.37 -20.55 1.14
C HIS A 526 -9.50 -19.19 1.83
N VAL A 527 -10.43 -18.36 1.37
CA VAL A 527 -10.76 -17.07 2.01
C VAL A 527 -11.38 -17.30 3.38
N ARG A 528 -12.34 -18.23 3.53
CA ARG A 528 -12.95 -18.58 4.82
C ARG A 528 -11.98 -19.15 5.86
N ALA A 529 -10.93 -19.85 5.42
CA ALA A 529 -9.91 -20.39 6.32
C ALA A 529 -8.97 -19.30 6.88
N VAL A 530 -8.78 -18.20 6.14
CA VAL A 530 -8.07 -17.01 6.63
C VAL A 530 -8.99 -16.17 7.52
N GLU A 531 -10.29 -16.09 7.19
CA GLU A 531 -11.31 -15.36 7.96
C GLU A 531 -11.60 -15.93 9.36
N SER A 532 -11.28 -17.21 9.62
CA SER A 532 -11.45 -17.81 10.96
C SER A 532 -10.23 -17.60 11.87
N GLN A 533 -9.15 -17.04 11.35
CA GLN A 533 -7.90 -16.76 12.07
C GLN A 533 -7.61 -15.26 12.26
N GLN A 534 -8.42 -14.38 11.65
CA GLN A 534 -8.48 -12.94 11.89
C GLN A 534 -9.63 -12.62 12.84
#